data_AF-A0AAD7DY44-F1
#
_entry.id   AF-A0AAD7DY44-F1
#
_cell.length_a   1.000
_cell.length_b   1.000
_cell.length_c   1.000
_cell.angle_alpha   90.00
_cell.angle_beta   90.00
_cell.angle_gamma   90.00
#
_symmetry.space_group_name_H-M   'P 1'
#
loop_
_entity.id
_entity.type
_entity.pdbx_description
1 polymer ?
#
loop_
_entity_poly.entity_id
_entity_poly.type
_entity_poly.pdbx_seq_one_letter_code
_entity_poly.pdbx_strand_id
1 'polypeptide(L)'
;MFLLGQLEHGVYLDDCAGIHPDVIKELYGVHGAVVQRAPGETGAGQLDDEEVPSLAEDGLDLVVEDWEDMIDKIGATNEHHFHHEPVPVPKHDNPFSDETLQLFDAALAEANHLRVIPPGYGLRQDEWENGTYPAFEIIKSGRKGSKELRVALPDFVWRPLAQMWGRALAVLD
;
A
#
# COMPACT_ATOMS: atom_id res chain seq x y z
N MET A 1 4.63 -18.74 5.58
CA MET A 1 4.63 -17.32 6.00
C MET A 1 3.33 -16.70 5.51
N PHE A 2 2.44 -16.28 6.40
CA PHE A 2 1.21 -15.59 6.00
C PHE A 2 1.54 -14.11 5.76
N LEU A 3 1.04 -13.53 4.67
CA LEU A 3 1.29 -12.13 4.34
C LEU A 3 0.52 -11.22 5.32
N LEU A 4 1.29 -10.42 6.06
CA LEU A 4 0.83 -9.40 7.00
C LEU A 4 -0.25 -8.48 6.41
N GLY A 5 -0.26 -8.26 5.08
CA GLY A 5 -1.24 -7.41 4.41
C GLY A 5 -2.71 -7.84 4.56
N GLN A 6 -3.00 -9.14 4.76
CA GLN A 6 -4.37 -9.58 5.06
C GLN A 6 -4.77 -9.35 6.54
N LEU A 7 -3.78 -9.24 7.43
CA LEU A 7 -3.98 -8.93 8.85
C LEU A 7 -3.99 -7.41 9.11
N GLU A 8 -3.25 -6.62 8.32
CA GLU A 8 -3.08 -5.18 8.53
C GLU A 8 -4.00 -4.30 7.69
N HIS A 9 -4.44 -4.74 6.50
CA HIS A 9 -5.25 -3.91 5.59
C HIS A 9 -6.71 -4.37 5.47
N GLY A 10 -7.07 -5.44 6.18
CA GLY A 10 -8.41 -6.02 6.14
C GLY A 10 -8.76 -6.65 4.79
N VAL A 11 -9.91 -7.31 4.74
CA VAL A 11 -10.52 -7.75 3.49
C VAL A 11 -11.15 -6.53 2.84
N TYR A 12 -10.69 -6.14 1.65
CA TYR A 12 -11.33 -5.07 0.89
C TYR A 12 -12.81 -5.39 0.70
N LEU A 13 -13.66 -4.61 1.36
CA LEU A 13 -15.08 -4.59 1.09
C LEU A 13 -15.27 -3.96 -0.28
N ASP A 14 -16.17 -4.53 -1.07
CA ASP A 14 -16.51 -3.96 -2.37
C ASP A 14 -17.31 -2.67 -2.11
N ASP A 15 -16.66 -1.52 -2.23
CA ASP A 15 -17.25 -0.20 -2.00
C ASP A 15 -18.44 0.11 -2.94
N CYS A 16 -18.63 -0.71 -3.99
CA CYS A 16 -19.75 -0.63 -4.92
C CYS A 16 -20.89 -1.63 -4.61
N ALA A 17 -20.80 -2.39 -3.51
CA ALA A 17 -21.81 -3.37 -3.15
C ALA A 17 -23.17 -2.72 -2.86
N GLY A 18 -24.15 -2.99 -3.73
CA GLY A 18 -25.53 -2.48 -3.60
C GLY A 18 -25.80 -1.16 -4.34
N ILE A 19 -24.79 -0.58 -5.00
CA ILE A 19 -24.97 0.62 -5.83
C ILE A 19 -25.47 0.22 -7.23
N HIS A 20 -26.49 0.91 -7.73
CA HIS A 20 -27.04 0.63 -9.06
C HIS A 20 -25.98 0.94 -10.15
N PRO A 21 -25.78 0.05 -11.15
CA PRO A 21 -24.72 0.21 -12.16
C PRO A 21 -24.77 1.55 -12.91
N ASP A 22 -25.96 2.11 -13.09
CA ASP A 22 -26.14 3.39 -13.78
C ASP A 22 -25.57 4.57 -12.97
N VAL A 23 -25.62 4.51 -11.64
CA VAL A 23 -25.03 5.52 -10.74
C VAL A 23 -23.51 5.43 -10.77
N ILE A 24 -22.97 4.21 -10.82
CA ILE A 24 -21.53 3.98 -11.00
C ILE A 24 -21.10 4.53 -12.37
N LYS A 25 -21.90 4.31 -13.41
CA LYS A 25 -21.63 4.79 -14.76
C LYS A 25 -21.78 6.31 -14.88
N GLU A 26 -22.62 6.95 -14.09
CA GLU A 26 -22.76 8.41 -14.08
C GLU A 26 -21.56 9.08 -13.38
N LEU A 27 -21.11 8.53 -12.25
CA LEU A 27 -20.06 9.14 -11.42
C LEU A 27 -18.62 8.67 -11.76
N TYR A 28 -18.46 7.43 -12.19
CA TYR A 28 -17.17 6.84 -12.60
C TYR A 28 -17.10 6.56 -14.11
N GLY A 29 -18.16 6.86 -14.86
CA GLY A 29 -18.16 6.65 -16.30
C GLY A 29 -17.23 7.63 -17.01
N VAL A 30 -16.74 7.17 -18.15
CA VAL A 30 -15.82 7.92 -19.02
C VAL A 30 -16.58 8.87 -19.96
N HIS A 31 -17.76 9.35 -19.57
CA HIS A 31 -18.63 10.18 -20.42
C HIS A 31 -18.15 11.63 -20.46
N GLY A 32 -17.05 11.84 -21.21
CA GLY A 32 -16.61 13.12 -21.75
C GLY A 32 -16.36 12.99 -23.25
N ALA A 33 -16.07 14.10 -23.93
CA ALA A 33 -15.69 14.06 -25.34
C ALA A 33 -14.49 13.11 -25.53
N VAL A 34 -14.54 12.25 -26.56
CA VAL A 34 -13.44 11.33 -26.87
C VAL A 34 -12.22 12.16 -27.25
N VAL A 35 -11.25 12.23 -26.34
CA VAL A 35 -9.94 12.81 -26.64
C VAL A 35 -9.23 11.84 -27.58
N GLN A 36 -9.01 12.25 -28.83
CA GLN A 36 -8.15 11.49 -29.74
C GLN A 36 -6.71 11.61 -29.24
N ARG A 37 -6.13 10.47 -28.88
CA ARG A 37 -4.79 10.36 -28.32
C ARG A 37 -3.83 9.81 -29.34
N ALA A 38 -2.58 10.28 -29.32
CA ALA A 38 -1.54 9.78 -30.21
C ALA A 38 -1.16 8.32 -29.85
N PRO A 39 -0.57 7.56 -30.79
CA PRO A 39 -0.05 6.23 -30.49
C PRO A 39 0.97 6.29 -29.35
N GLY A 40 0.63 5.75 -28.17
CA GLY A 40 1.48 5.73 -26.97
C GLY A 40 0.86 6.42 -25.74
N GLU A 41 -0.18 7.23 -25.91
CA GLU A 41 -0.81 7.97 -24.82
C GLU A 41 -1.94 7.16 -24.16
N THR A 42 -1.70 6.66 -22.95
CA THR A 42 -2.68 5.86 -22.21
C THR A 42 -3.59 6.68 -21.29
N GLY A 43 -3.32 7.99 -21.15
CA GLY A 43 -4.04 8.93 -20.30
C GLY A 43 -4.09 8.59 -18.82
N ALA A 44 -3.20 7.70 -18.37
CA ALA A 44 -2.69 7.72 -17.01
C ALA A 44 -1.55 8.74 -17.01
N GLY A 45 -1.87 10.03 -16.82
CA GLY A 45 -0.92 11.16 -16.72
C GLY A 45 0.51 10.88 -17.16
N GLN A 46 0.79 11.07 -18.45
CA GLN A 46 2.15 11.01 -18.97
C GLN A 46 2.88 12.27 -18.51
N LEU A 47 3.66 12.18 -17.44
CA LEU A 47 4.75 13.12 -17.20
C LEU A 47 5.98 12.48 -17.84
N ASP A 48 6.21 12.80 -19.12
CA ASP A 48 7.57 12.67 -19.66
C ASP A 48 8.33 13.91 -19.16
N ASP A 49 9.51 13.70 -18.59
CA ASP A 49 10.35 14.75 -17.96
C ASP A 49 10.96 15.73 -18.98
N GLU A 50 10.62 15.63 -20.26
CA GLU A 50 11.14 16.46 -21.34
C GLU A 50 9.97 16.88 -22.25
N GLU A 51 9.87 18.20 -22.48
CA GLU A 51 8.90 18.91 -23.34
C GLU A 51 7.54 19.29 -22.70
N VAL A 52 7.50 20.49 -22.12
CA VAL A 52 6.27 21.27 -22.00
C VAL A 52 6.04 21.96 -23.34
N PRO A 53 5.02 21.61 -24.14
CA PRO A 53 4.72 22.37 -25.35
C PRO A 53 4.28 23.76 -24.92
N SER A 54 4.98 24.78 -25.41
CA SER A 54 4.60 26.18 -25.26
C SER A 54 3.14 26.36 -25.69
N LEU A 55 2.27 26.69 -24.73
CA LEU A 55 0.88 27.06 -24.97
C LEU A 55 0.84 28.39 -25.73
N ALA A 56 1.01 28.31 -27.05
CA ALA A 56 0.73 29.41 -27.95
C ALA A 56 -0.23 28.91 -29.02
N GLU A 57 -1.38 29.57 -29.05
CA GLU A 57 -2.24 29.72 -30.22
C GLU A 57 -2.95 28.45 -30.71
N ASP A 58 -3.98 28.02 -29.97
CA ASP A 58 -5.25 27.78 -30.67
C ASP A 58 -6.44 28.05 -29.74
N GLY A 59 -7.26 29.02 -30.16
CA GLY A 59 -8.37 29.59 -29.40
C GLY A 59 -9.47 28.58 -29.12
N LEU A 60 -9.38 27.91 -27.97
CA LEU A 60 -10.54 27.31 -27.32
C LEU A 60 -11.32 28.40 -26.62
N ASP A 61 -12.30 28.96 -27.34
CA ASP A 61 -13.41 29.76 -26.79
C ASP A 61 -14.34 28.83 -25.97
N LEU A 62 -13.80 28.23 -24.91
CA LEU A 62 -14.57 27.51 -23.91
C LEU A 62 -15.21 28.55 -23.02
N VAL A 63 -16.51 28.75 -23.22
CA VAL A 63 -17.41 29.59 -22.42
C VAL A 63 -17.04 29.49 -20.94
N VAL A 64 -16.44 30.56 -20.41
CA VAL A 64 -15.91 30.67 -19.04
C VAL A 64 -17.04 30.86 -18.01
N GLU A 65 -18.29 30.95 -18.44
CA GLU A 65 -19.43 31.33 -17.59
C GLU A 65 -19.95 30.22 -16.66
N ASP A 66 -19.50 28.95 -16.78
CA ASP A 66 -20.08 27.82 -16.02
C ASP A 66 -19.08 27.11 -15.07
N TRP A 67 -17.84 27.61 -14.97
CA TRP A 67 -16.85 27.02 -14.04
C TRP A 67 -17.15 27.31 -12.57
N GLU A 68 -17.66 28.52 -12.27
CA GLU A 68 -18.02 28.91 -10.90
C GLU A 68 -19.20 28.08 -10.39
N ASP A 69 -20.27 27.93 -11.19
CA ASP A 69 -21.44 27.11 -10.89
C ASP A 69 -21.09 25.60 -10.76
N MET A 70 -20.13 25.12 -11.55
CA MET A 70 -19.64 23.74 -11.45
C MET A 70 -18.81 23.52 -10.17
N ILE A 71 -17.93 24.46 -9.81
CA ILE A 71 -17.14 24.41 -8.57
C ILE A 71 -18.06 24.45 -7.34
N ASP A 72 -19.08 25.31 -7.36
CA ASP A 72 -20.06 25.41 -6.27
C ASP A 72 -20.92 24.16 -6.14
N LYS A 73 -21.33 23.53 -7.25
CA LYS A 73 -22.03 22.22 -7.22
C LYS A 73 -21.13 21.11 -6.69
N ILE A 74 -19.85 21.08 -7.07
CA ILE A 74 -18.88 20.09 -6.56
C ILE A 74 -18.64 20.29 -5.06
N GLY A 75 -18.55 21.53 -4.60
CA GLY A 75 -18.44 21.87 -3.18
C GLY A 75 -19.67 21.43 -2.38
N ALA A 76 -20.87 21.82 -2.84
CA ALA A 76 -22.13 21.51 -2.18
C ALA A 76 -22.46 20.00 -2.16
N THR A 77 -22.07 19.25 -3.19
CA THR A 77 -22.34 17.79 -3.26
C THR A 77 -21.36 16.99 -2.40
N ASN A 78 -20.17 17.54 -2.10
CA ASN A 78 -19.11 16.80 -1.43
C ASN A 78 -18.81 17.25 0.01
N GLU A 79 -19.45 18.30 0.52
CA GLU A 79 -19.31 18.78 1.90
C GLU A 79 -19.54 17.69 2.96
N HIS A 80 -20.37 16.68 2.69
CA HIS A 80 -20.55 15.56 3.62
C HIS A 80 -19.59 14.39 3.42
N HIS A 81 -18.99 14.24 2.24
CA HIS A 81 -18.11 13.10 1.92
C HIS A 81 -16.64 13.35 2.30
N PHE A 82 -16.20 14.61 2.34
CA PHE A 82 -14.82 14.96 2.73
C PHE A 82 -14.63 15.18 4.24
N HIS A 83 -15.73 15.34 4.98
CA HIS A 83 -15.72 15.57 6.42
C HIS A 83 -16.06 14.29 7.21
N HIS A 84 -15.43 13.16 6.88
CA HIS A 84 -15.37 12.07 7.86
C HIS A 84 -14.70 12.60 9.14
N GLU A 85 -15.25 12.28 10.31
CA GLU A 85 -14.58 12.56 11.58
C GLU A 85 -13.15 11.99 11.50
N PRO A 86 -12.12 12.74 11.94
CA PRO A 86 -10.75 12.25 11.90
C PRO A 86 -10.68 10.85 12.51
N VAL A 87 -10.20 9.89 11.72
CA VAL A 87 -9.97 8.54 12.23
C VAL A 87 -9.00 8.66 13.40
N PRO A 88 -9.37 8.18 14.61
CA PRO A 88 -8.49 8.25 15.76
C PRO A 88 -7.23 7.44 15.43
N VAL A 89 -6.15 8.15 15.14
CA VAL A 89 -4.85 7.52 14.96
C VAL A 89 -4.43 6.90 16.29
N PRO A 90 -3.93 5.66 16.29
CA PRO A 90 -3.32 5.08 17.48
C PRO A 90 -2.33 6.07 18.08
N LYS A 91 -2.42 6.31 19.39
CA LYS A 91 -1.46 7.18 20.08
C LYS A 91 -0.06 6.61 19.85
N HIS A 92 0.89 7.47 19.51
CA HIS A 92 2.32 7.13 19.31
C HIS A 92 3.03 6.71 20.60
N ASP A 93 2.30 6.13 21.56
CA ASP A 93 2.86 5.74 22.84
C ASP A 93 3.49 4.35 22.69
N ASN A 94 4.74 4.23 23.13
CA ASN A 94 5.42 2.95 23.21
C ASN A 94 4.57 1.99 24.07
N PRO A 95 4.23 0.78 23.58
CA PRO A 95 3.46 -0.18 24.37
C PRO A 95 4.22 -0.68 25.61
N PHE A 96 5.54 -0.49 25.68
CA PHE A 96 6.35 -0.82 26.84
C PHE A 96 6.45 0.34 27.82
N SER A 97 6.30 0.03 29.11
CA SER A 97 6.83 0.86 30.20
C SER A 97 8.37 0.83 30.20
N ASP A 98 9.02 1.82 30.82
CA ASP A 98 10.49 1.88 30.89
C ASP A 98 11.12 0.62 31.48
N GLU A 99 10.51 0.04 32.52
CA GLU A 99 10.98 -1.21 33.15
C GLU A 99 10.86 -2.41 32.21
N THR A 100 9.71 -2.56 31.54
CA THR A 100 9.50 -3.65 30.58
C THR A 100 10.36 -3.52 29.33
N LEU A 101 10.66 -2.28 28.91
CA LEU A 101 11.55 -2.02 27.79
C LEU A 101 12.99 -2.44 28.12
N GLN A 102 13.49 -2.07 29.31
CA GLN A 102 14.81 -2.50 29.76
C GLN A 102 14.92 -4.02 29.89
N LEU A 103 13.86 -4.68 30.38
CA LEU A 103 13.80 -6.13 30.46
C LEU A 103 13.84 -6.78 29.08
N PHE A 104 13.05 -6.25 28.13
CA PHE A 104 13.05 -6.69 26.74
C PHE A 104 14.42 -6.53 26.09
N ASP A 105 15.04 -5.36 26.23
CA ASP A 105 16.36 -5.08 25.66
C ASP A 105 17.43 -6.03 26.22
N ALA A 106 17.40 -6.31 27.52
CA ALA A 106 18.33 -7.25 28.16
C ALA A 106 18.11 -8.69 27.66
N ALA A 107 16.87 -9.16 27.59
CA ALA A 107 16.53 -10.49 27.09
C ALA A 107 16.86 -10.66 25.61
N LEU A 108 16.59 -9.65 24.78
CA LEU A 108 16.94 -9.64 23.37
C LEU A 108 18.46 -9.63 23.16
N ALA A 109 19.22 -8.88 23.97
CA ALA A 109 20.67 -8.88 23.93
C ALA A 109 21.23 -10.29 24.25
N GLU A 110 20.69 -10.95 25.26
CA GLU A 110 21.08 -12.33 25.61
C GLU A 110 20.73 -13.33 24.49
N ALA A 111 19.51 -13.27 23.95
CA ALA A 111 19.07 -14.13 22.84
C ALA A 111 19.95 -13.94 21.60
N ASN A 112 20.35 -12.70 21.30
CA ASN A 112 21.26 -12.38 20.21
C ASN A 112 22.67 -12.91 20.44
N HIS A 113 23.18 -12.82 21.67
CA HIS A 113 24.47 -13.38 22.06
C HIS A 113 24.51 -14.90 21.91
N LEU A 114 23.46 -15.59 22.35
CA LEU A 114 23.33 -17.05 22.24
C LEU A 114 23.03 -17.53 20.81
N ARG A 115 22.66 -16.62 19.91
CA ARG A 115 22.27 -16.88 18.51
C ARG A 115 21.18 -17.95 18.36
N VAL A 116 20.32 -18.10 19.37
CA VAL A 116 19.20 -19.05 19.33
C VAL A 116 18.28 -18.69 18.18
N ILE A 117 17.87 -19.68 17.39
CA ILE A 117 16.85 -19.51 16.35
C ILE A 117 15.56 -20.14 16.88
N PRO A 118 14.55 -19.35 17.26
CA PRO A 118 13.33 -19.89 17.84
C PRO A 118 12.55 -20.68 16.77
N PRO A 119 11.93 -21.82 17.16
CA PRO A 119 11.03 -22.56 16.28
C PRO A 119 9.70 -21.81 16.08
N GLY A 120 8.97 -22.16 15.03
CA GLY A 120 7.65 -21.62 14.71
C GLY A 120 7.67 -20.36 13.84
N TYR A 121 8.83 -19.75 13.63
CA TYR A 121 8.96 -18.49 12.88
C TYR A 121 9.40 -18.67 11.42
N GLY A 122 9.61 -19.91 10.95
CA GLY A 122 10.05 -20.19 9.58
C GLY A 122 11.52 -19.79 9.34
N LEU A 123 12.33 -19.78 10.38
CA LEU A 123 13.73 -19.34 10.36
C LEU A 123 14.72 -20.50 10.46
N ARG A 124 14.25 -21.67 10.87
CA ARG A 124 15.08 -22.85 10.97
C ARG A 124 15.07 -23.62 9.66
N GLN A 125 16.18 -24.30 9.38
CA GLN A 125 16.34 -25.03 8.13
C GLN A 125 15.32 -26.15 7.93
N ASP A 126 14.89 -26.77 9.03
CA ASP A 126 13.85 -27.80 9.07
C ASP A 126 12.43 -27.28 8.81
N GLU A 127 12.23 -25.96 8.84
CA GLU A 127 10.94 -25.30 8.56
C GLU A 127 10.84 -24.84 7.11
N TRP A 128 11.92 -24.91 6.34
CA TRP A 128 11.96 -24.47 4.95
C TRP A 128 11.57 -25.61 4.01
N GLU A 129 10.66 -25.35 3.07
CA GLU A 129 10.14 -26.36 2.11
C GLU A 129 11.24 -27.12 1.37
N ASN A 130 12.33 -26.44 1.02
CA ASN A 130 13.44 -27.03 0.25
C ASN A 130 14.74 -27.17 1.06
N GLY A 131 14.69 -26.96 2.38
CA GLY A 131 15.88 -26.99 3.25
C GLY A 131 16.89 -25.86 2.96
N THR A 132 16.52 -24.85 2.18
CA THR A 132 17.32 -23.65 1.88
C THR A 132 16.51 -22.39 2.15
N TYR A 133 17.20 -21.32 2.55
CA TYR A 133 16.55 -20.02 2.74
C TYR A 133 15.98 -19.54 1.40
N PRO A 134 14.77 -18.95 1.36
CA PRO A 134 14.15 -18.52 0.12
C PRO A 134 14.95 -17.38 -0.53
N ALA A 135 15.40 -17.61 -1.77
CA ALA A 135 16.18 -16.63 -2.53
C ALA A 135 15.32 -15.52 -3.17
N PHE A 136 14.01 -15.72 -3.22
CA PHE A 136 13.05 -14.73 -3.72
C PHE A 136 11.67 -15.00 -3.13
N GLU A 137 10.87 -13.95 -3.07
CA GLU A 137 9.45 -13.99 -2.69
C GLU A 137 8.61 -13.46 -3.87
N ILE A 138 7.42 -14.02 -4.06
CA ILE A 138 6.49 -13.57 -5.09
C ILE A 138 5.31 -12.88 -4.42
N ILE A 139 5.24 -11.56 -4.57
CA ILE A 139 4.12 -10.76 -4.11
C ILE A 139 3.09 -10.66 -5.23
N LYS A 140 1.93 -11.27 -5.04
CA LYS A 140 0.81 -11.15 -5.98
C LYS A 140 0.15 -9.78 -5.81
N SER A 141 -0.04 -9.07 -6.92
CA SER A 141 -0.66 -7.74 -6.97
C SER A 141 -1.72 -7.66 -8.08
N GLY A 142 -2.53 -6.59 -8.05
CA GLY A 142 -3.60 -6.35 -9.02
C GLY A 142 -4.90 -7.14 -8.74
N ARG A 143 -5.94 -6.87 -9.55
CA ARG A 143 -7.27 -7.47 -9.38
C ARG A 143 -7.15 -8.99 -9.51
N LYS A 144 -7.49 -9.72 -8.43
CA LYS A 144 -7.37 -11.18 -8.30
C LYS A 144 -5.92 -11.72 -8.41
N GLY A 145 -4.90 -10.91 -8.10
CA GLY A 145 -3.50 -11.36 -8.16
C GLY A 145 -3.00 -11.60 -9.58
N SER A 146 -3.52 -10.86 -10.56
CA SER A 146 -3.17 -10.99 -11.98
C SER A 146 -1.75 -10.54 -12.32
N LYS A 147 -1.07 -9.87 -11.40
CA LYS A 147 0.32 -9.45 -11.52
C LYS A 147 1.14 -10.08 -10.41
N GLU A 148 2.40 -10.35 -10.70
CA GLU A 148 3.35 -10.89 -9.75
C GLU A 148 4.58 -10.00 -9.70
N LEU A 149 4.95 -9.58 -8.51
CA LEU A 149 6.19 -8.88 -8.23
C LEU A 149 7.14 -9.87 -7.57
N ARG A 150 8.23 -10.19 -8.28
CA ARG A 150 9.29 -11.03 -7.74
C ARG A 150 10.29 -10.15 -7.01
N VAL A 151 10.44 -10.36 -5.70
CA VAL A 151 11.41 -9.67 -4.85
C VAL A 151 12.57 -10.61 -4.60
N ALA A 152 13.78 -10.20 -4.96
CA ALA A 152 14.98 -10.95 -4.62
C ALA A 152 15.26 -10.84 -3.11
N LEU A 153 15.58 -11.96 -2.48
CA LEU A 153 15.92 -12.05 -1.07
C LEU A 153 17.35 -12.59 -0.91
N PRO A 154 18.40 -11.76 -1.10
CA PRO A 154 19.75 -12.21 -0.84
C PRO A 154 19.94 -12.62 0.62
N ASP A 155 20.37 -13.87 0.82
CA ASP A 155 20.54 -14.48 2.15
C ASP A 155 21.41 -13.63 3.09
N PHE A 156 22.47 -13.02 2.56
CA PHE A 156 23.40 -12.24 3.38
C PHE A 156 22.78 -10.95 3.96
N VAL A 157 21.68 -10.47 3.38
CA VAL A 157 20.93 -9.30 3.88
C VAL A 157 19.74 -9.77 4.72
N TRP A 158 18.89 -10.62 4.14
CA TRP A 158 17.58 -10.90 4.72
C TRP A 158 17.61 -11.94 5.83
N ARG A 159 18.46 -12.96 5.73
CA ARG A 159 18.55 -14.01 6.75
C ARG A 159 18.96 -13.45 8.13
N PRO A 160 20.02 -12.62 8.28
CA PRO A 160 20.37 -12.09 9.59
C PRO A 160 19.29 -11.16 10.15
N LEU A 161 18.61 -10.39 9.30
CA LEU A 161 17.49 -9.53 9.72
C LEU A 161 16.30 -10.37 10.20
N ALA A 162 15.89 -11.38 9.43
CA ALA A 162 14.80 -12.26 9.78
C ALA A 162 15.08 -13.01 11.10
N GLN A 163 16.33 -13.45 11.32
CA GLN A 163 16.75 -14.05 12.59
C GLN A 163 16.67 -13.07 13.77
N MET A 164 17.10 -11.82 13.60
CA MET A 164 17.00 -10.79 14.62
C MET A 164 15.53 -10.52 14.99
N TRP A 165 14.68 -10.37 13.97
CA TRP A 165 13.24 -10.16 14.15
C TRP A 165 12.56 -11.33 14.84
N GLY A 166 12.83 -12.57 14.42
CA GLY A 166 12.25 -13.75 15.06
C GLY A 166 12.68 -13.90 16.51
N ARG A 167 13.93 -13.56 16.85
CA ARG A 167 14.38 -13.52 18.25
C ARG A 167 13.63 -12.47 19.06
N ALA A 168 13.47 -11.27 18.52
CA ALA A 168 12.71 -10.21 19.18
C ALA A 168 11.27 -10.65 19.45
N LEU A 169 10.60 -11.26 18.46
CA LEU A 169 9.25 -11.78 18.63
C LEU A 169 9.19 -12.90 19.67
N ALA A 170 10.14 -13.84 19.67
CA ALA A 170 10.17 -14.93 20.65
C ALA A 170 10.48 -14.47 22.09
N VAL A 171 11.07 -13.28 22.27
CA VAL A 171 11.26 -12.66 23.58
C VAL A 171 9.95 -12.00 24.07
N LEU A 172 9.06 -11.63 23.15
CA LEU A 172 7.76 -11.03 23.46
C LEU A 172 6.63 -12.04 23.69
N ASP A 173 6.81 -13.27 23.21
CA ASP A 173 5.85 -14.38 23.30
C ASP A 173 5.92 -15.10 24.66
#